data_AF-U5LIK1-F1
#
_entry.id   AF-U5LIK1-F1
#
_cell.length_a   1.000
_cell.length_b   1.000
_cell.length_c   1.000
_cell.angle_alpha   90.00
_cell.angle_beta   90.00
_cell.angle_gamma   90.00
#
_symmetry.space_group_name_H-M   'P 1'
#
loop_
_entity.id
_entity.type
_entity.pdbx_description
1 polymer ?
#
loop_
_entity_poly.entity_id
_entity_poly.type
_entity_poly.pdbx_seq_one_letter_code
_entity_poly.pdbx_strand_id
1 'polypeptide(L)'
;MKSQKLVKMAAAGVFMLSLGAGAGVQAEGVTKAASSVQPLITAANAQVNIAEVQKMLREVAVQKGIPAEILKAIAYVETGMMQFDGNGSPIISNDGGIGIMQLTLTPSEISQYNVDVERLKKDTRYNIEQGADQLLRKWNNSNLPQVNNHEKEKIEDWYFAIMSYNGLSKRNDPNHAGGNAYQEKVFQTIRENSLVELGETPKLDIRYPDASRPELMTFPAGVDYTWPTSTKTTQNYKNKAVAYTYNTARSTSNLRDSITDATPEAILHYTPVEITGGPYESGSSIYNQYVFYKVKGTGFEGYMASSNLVTSNELTYFKDVYNKEVSRAVTFLQTRDTINGYTDGTYRPEVKLLRYHAAKLIVQALDLKLPAGYKMKADDMKPGSPGYEYMLIAEANGIMGAGGKLKPYDPLTRSEMASILVRSFGDTYNQPPAGYHFAGIAPFHPNRTDISKLAYNKITNSVPYNGNNTVDRGQYALFLERSVKMKEAKN
;
A
#
# COMPACT_ATOMS: atom_id res chain seq x y z
N MET A 1 41.01 -15.21 1.06
CA MET A 1 41.85 -15.80 -0.02
C MET A 1 40.90 -16.34 -1.09
N LYS A 2 40.76 -15.60 -2.21
CA LYS A 2 41.11 -16.01 -3.61
C LYS A 2 40.38 -17.30 -4.04
N SER A 3 39.59 -17.33 -5.12
CA SER A 3 39.91 -16.79 -6.45
C SER A 3 38.70 -16.41 -7.31
N GLN A 4 38.81 -15.24 -7.92
CA GLN A 4 38.12 -14.80 -9.14
C GLN A 4 38.51 -15.67 -10.35
N LYS A 5 37.61 -15.82 -11.32
CA LYS A 5 37.97 -16.12 -12.72
C LYS A 5 37.41 -15.03 -13.64
N LEU A 6 38.34 -14.25 -14.18
CA LEU A 6 38.19 -13.40 -15.36
C LEU A 6 38.01 -14.27 -16.60
N VAL A 7 37.24 -13.77 -17.57
CA VAL A 7 37.47 -14.02 -19.00
C VAL A 7 37.46 -12.66 -19.71
N LYS A 8 38.54 -12.39 -20.44
CA LYS A 8 38.77 -11.22 -21.31
C LYS A 8 39.09 -11.73 -22.73
N MET A 9 38.91 -10.82 -23.69
CA MET A 9 39.33 -10.82 -25.11
C MET A 9 38.36 -11.50 -26.10
N ALA A 10 38.09 -10.98 -27.30
CA ALA A 10 38.82 -10.02 -28.14
C ALA A 10 37.88 -9.18 -29.06
N ALA A 11 38.41 -8.04 -29.52
CA ALA A 11 37.85 -7.15 -30.53
C ALA A 11 38.45 -7.42 -31.93
N ALA A 12 37.71 -7.11 -33.00
CA ALA A 12 38.20 -6.50 -34.25
C ALA A 12 37.07 -6.44 -35.30
N GLY A 13 36.95 -5.32 -36.03
CA GLY A 13 36.09 -5.21 -37.21
C GLY A 13 35.70 -3.79 -37.60
N VAL A 14 36.67 -3.00 -38.07
CA VAL A 14 36.48 -1.68 -38.72
C VAL A 14 35.94 -1.89 -40.14
N PHE A 15 34.95 -1.10 -40.57
CA PHE A 15 34.61 -0.95 -42.00
C PHE A 15 34.57 0.53 -42.39
N MET A 16 35.42 0.86 -43.37
CA MET A 16 35.59 2.20 -43.95
C MET A 16 34.50 2.54 -44.97
N LEU A 17 34.29 3.86 -45.10
CA LEU A 17 33.58 4.54 -46.20
C LEU A 17 34.20 4.25 -47.58
N SER A 18 33.35 4.23 -48.61
CA SER A 18 33.74 4.51 -49.99
C SER A 18 32.86 5.63 -50.58
N LEU A 19 33.50 6.69 -51.04
CA LEU A 19 32.95 7.77 -51.86
C LEU A 19 32.72 7.29 -53.31
N GLY A 20 31.68 7.82 -53.95
CA GLY A 20 31.46 7.76 -55.40
C GLY A 20 30.68 8.99 -55.86
N ALA A 21 31.30 9.77 -56.75
CA ALA A 21 30.88 11.09 -57.22
C ALA A 21 30.02 11.05 -58.50
N GLY A 22 29.38 12.19 -58.81
CA GLY A 22 28.81 12.54 -60.13
C GLY A 22 27.62 13.49 -60.01
N ALA A 23 27.83 14.82 -60.08
CA ALA A 23 27.53 15.71 -61.22
C ALA A 23 26.02 15.83 -61.53
N GLY A 24 25.39 17.01 -61.67
CA GLY A 24 25.90 18.32 -62.04
C GLY A 24 24.88 19.45 -61.83
N VAL A 25 25.29 20.60 -62.36
CA VAL A 25 24.98 22.01 -62.08
C VAL A 25 23.69 22.51 -62.76
N GLN A 26 22.97 23.47 -62.15
CA GLN A 26 22.67 24.79 -62.74
C GLN A 26 21.98 25.76 -61.77
N ALA A 27 22.46 27.00 -61.82
CA ALA A 27 22.06 28.15 -61.02
C ALA A 27 21.02 29.00 -61.76
N GLU A 28 20.22 29.79 -61.04
CA GLU A 28 19.85 31.17 -61.43
C GLU A 28 18.98 31.85 -60.35
N GLY A 29 19.13 33.17 -60.21
CA GLY A 29 18.05 34.05 -59.75
C GLY A 29 18.25 34.82 -58.45
N VAL A 30 18.94 35.97 -58.54
CA VAL A 30 18.93 37.04 -57.53
C VAL A 30 17.57 37.76 -57.55
N THR A 31 16.94 38.01 -56.39
CA THR A 31 16.22 39.28 -56.14
C THR A 31 16.19 39.65 -54.66
N LYS A 32 16.25 40.96 -54.44
CA LYS A 32 16.45 41.72 -53.22
C LYS A 32 15.10 42.05 -52.59
N ALA A 33 14.91 41.77 -51.30
CA ALA A 33 13.88 42.40 -50.49
C ALA A 33 14.39 42.58 -49.06
N ALA A 34 14.72 43.83 -48.71
CA ALA A 34 14.83 44.25 -47.32
C ALA A 34 13.44 44.64 -46.84
N SER A 35 12.94 44.09 -45.74
CA SER A 35 12.14 44.81 -44.73
C SER A 35 11.70 43.91 -43.57
N SER A 36 11.55 44.56 -42.42
CA SER A 36 10.96 44.11 -41.14
C SER A 36 11.69 42.99 -40.38
N VAL A 37 12.59 43.42 -39.50
CA VAL A 37 12.83 42.70 -38.24
C VAL A 37 11.54 42.86 -37.40
N GLN A 38 10.64 41.88 -37.47
CA GLN A 38 9.69 41.67 -36.39
C GLN A 38 10.51 41.33 -35.12
N PRO A 39 10.21 41.90 -33.94
CA PRO A 39 10.78 41.34 -32.72
C PRO A 39 10.30 39.89 -32.64
N LEU A 40 11.26 38.97 -32.49
CA LEU A 40 11.00 37.57 -32.14
C LEU A 40 10.06 37.58 -30.93
N ILE A 41 8.79 37.25 -31.17
CA ILE A 41 7.87 36.89 -30.09
C ILE A 41 8.56 35.72 -29.40
N THR A 42 9.13 35.99 -28.22
CA THR A 42 9.69 34.93 -27.38
C THR A 42 8.53 33.99 -27.11
N ALA A 43 8.62 32.74 -27.56
CA ALA A 43 7.55 31.78 -27.36
C ALA A 43 7.18 31.78 -25.86
N ALA A 44 5.92 32.07 -25.55
CA ALA A 44 5.43 32.04 -24.18
C ALA A 44 5.72 30.66 -23.59
N ASN A 45 6.17 30.60 -22.33
CA ASN A 45 6.36 29.31 -21.67
C ASN A 45 4.99 28.64 -21.56
N ALA A 46 4.87 27.42 -22.09
CA ALA A 46 3.63 26.67 -22.04
C ALA A 46 3.54 25.86 -20.74
N GLN A 47 2.37 25.88 -20.11
CA GLN A 47 2.05 24.97 -19.01
C GLN A 47 2.19 23.52 -19.50
N VAL A 48 2.95 22.73 -18.74
CA VAL A 48 3.15 21.30 -19.00
C VAL A 48 1.83 20.56 -18.74
N ASN A 49 1.55 19.52 -19.53
CA ASN A 49 0.34 18.72 -19.33
C ASN A 49 0.37 18.00 -17.97
N ILE A 50 -0.82 17.72 -17.43
CA ILE A 50 -0.96 17.22 -16.06
C ILE A 50 -0.27 15.87 -15.83
N ALA A 51 -0.28 14.95 -16.81
CA ALA A 51 0.41 13.66 -16.71
C ALA A 51 1.93 13.85 -16.52
N GLU A 52 2.53 14.74 -17.31
CA GLU A 52 3.96 15.05 -17.23
C GLU A 52 4.31 15.75 -15.92
N VAL A 53 3.49 16.69 -15.44
CA VAL A 53 3.69 17.34 -14.13
C VAL A 53 3.63 16.33 -12.99
N GLN A 54 2.59 15.49 -12.95
CA GLN A 54 2.46 14.43 -11.94
C GLN A 54 3.63 13.45 -11.99
N LYS A 55 4.10 13.11 -13.19
CA LYS A 55 5.28 12.26 -13.39
C LYS A 55 6.55 12.91 -12.83
N MET A 56 6.78 14.20 -13.10
CA MET A 56 7.92 14.94 -12.56
C MET A 56 7.87 15.00 -11.02
N LEU A 57 6.71 15.32 -10.44
CA LEU A 57 6.49 15.34 -8.98
C LEU A 57 6.83 13.98 -8.37
N ARG A 58 6.31 12.89 -8.95
CA ARG A 58 6.60 11.52 -8.49
C ARG A 58 8.08 11.18 -8.61
N GLU A 59 8.71 11.46 -9.74
CA GLU A 59 10.12 11.13 -9.96
C GLU A 59 11.03 11.85 -8.97
N VAL A 60 10.80 13.15 -8.75
CA VAL A 60 11.54 13.93 -7.75
C VAL A 60 11.27 13.40 -6.34
N ALA A 61 10.01 13.11 -5.99
CA ALA A 61 9.65 12.58 -4.69
C ALA A 61 10.39 11.26 -4.42
N VAL A 62 10.30 10.30 -5.34
CA VAL A 62 10.96 8.99 -5.23
C VAL A 62 12.47 9.14 -5.14
N GLN A 63 13.08 10.01 -5.96
CA GLN A 63 14.52 10.27 -5.92
C GLN A 63 14.98 10.81 -4.55
N LYS A 64 14.16 11.64 -3.91
CA LYS A 64 14.46 12.29 -2.63
C LYS A 64 13.96 11.51 -1.40
N GLY A 65 13.31 10.36 -1.62
CA GLY A 65 12.72 9.54 -0.55
C GLY A 65 11.52 10.20 0.11
N ILE A 66 10.74 10.99 -0.63
CA ILE A 66 9.49 11.62 -0.19
C ILE A 66 8.33 10.80 -0.79
N PRO A 67 7.25 10.53 -0.04
CA PRO A 67 6.00 10.03 -0.59
C PRO A 67 5.51 10.92 -1.74
N ALA A 68 5.25 10.35 -2.91
CA ALA A 68 4.81 11.13 -4.08
C ALA A 68 3.44 11.77 -3.85
N GLU A 69 2.60 11.14 -3.03
CA GLU A 69 1.33 11.67 -2.54
C GLU A 69 1.50 13.09 -1.94
N ILE A 70 2.57 13.30 -1.17
CA ILE A 70 2.82 14.58 -0.48
C ILE A 70 3.20 15.67 -1.48
N LEU A 71 4.17 15.44 -2.38
CA LEU A 71 4.56 16.47 -3.34
C LEU A 71 3.43 16.81 -4.31
N LYS A 72 2.65 15.80 -4.75
CA LYS A 72 1.46 16.03 -5.58
C LYS A 72 0.43 16.87 -4.84
N ALA A 73 0.14 16.56 -3.57
CA ALA A 73 -0.82 17.31 -2.78
C ALA A 73 -0.36 18.75 -2.49
N ILE A 74 0.93 18.96 -2.18
CA ILE A 74 1.49 20.31 -2.00
C ILE A 74 1.33 21.11 -3.30
N ALA A 75 1.83 20.60 -4.43
CA ALA A 75 1.72 21.29 -5.72
C ALA A 75 0.26 21.63 -6.10
N TYR A 76 -0.67 20.74 -5.74
CA TYR A 76 -2.11 20.98 -5.94
C TYR A 76 -2.66 22.08 -5.03
N VAL A 77 -2.34 22.06 -3.73
CA VAL A 77 -2.79 23.07 -2.76
C VAL A 77 -2.20 24.45 -3.06
N GLU A 78 -0.96 24.50 -3.55
CA GLU A 78 -0.26 25.74 -3.86
C GLU A 78 -0.81 26.45 -5.11
N THR A 79 -0.90 25.75 -6.24
CA THR A 79 -1.27 26.38 -7.53
C THR A 79 -2.19 25.55 -8.41
N GLY A 80 -2.72 24.43 -7.92
CA GLY A 80 -3.38 23.46 -8.79
C GLY A 80 -2.39 22.82 -9.77
N MET A 81 -1.16 22.56 -9.35
CA MET A 81 -0.08 21.99 -10.16
C MET A 81 0.35 22.85 -11.37
N MET A 82 0.14 24.15 -11.31
CA MET A 82 0.50 25.09 -12.38
C MET A 82 1.82 25.81 -12.08
N GLN A 83 2.71 25.89 -13.08
CA GLN A 83 3.92 26.70 -13.03
C GLN A 83 3.70 28.08 -13.65
N PHE A 84 2.88 28.14 -14.70
CA PHE A 84 2.59 29.34 -15.47
C PHE A 84 1.11 29.68 -15.43
N ASP A 85 0.78 30.96 -15.50
CA ASP A 85 -0.59 31.45 -15.66
C ASP A 85 -1.10 31.25 -17.10
N GLY A 86 -2.34 31.69 -17.38
CA GLY A 86 -2.93 31.60 -18.72
C GLY A 86 -2.20 32.39 -19.81
N ASN A 87 -1.29 33.30 -19.45
CA ASN A 87 -0.48 34.08 -20.37
C ASN A 87 0.93 33.50 -20.56
N GLY A 88 1.25 32.37 -19.91
CA GLY A 88 2.59 31.77 -19.93
C GLY A 88 3.60 32.48 -19.03
N SER A 89 3.14 33.36 -18.14
CA SER A 89 3.99 34.01 -17.13
C SER A 89 4.13 33.11 -15.91
N PRO A 90 5.30 33.05 -15.25
CA PRO A 90 5.46 32.30 -14.02
C PRO A 90 4.46 32.76 -12.97
N ILE A 91 3.79 31.83 -12.29
CA ILE A 91 2.90 32.17 -11.17
C ILE A 91 3.77 32.69 -10.04
N ILE A 92 3.51 33.92 -9.60
CA ILE A 92 4.17 34.54 -8.44
C ILE A 92 3.08 35.12 -7.55
N SER A 93 2.99 34.66 -6.31
CA SER A 93 2.03 35.15 -5.32
C SER A 93 2.44 36.49 -4.73
N ASN A 94 1.51 37.13 -4.01
CA ASN A 94 1.72 38.46 -3.42
C ASN A 94 2.86 38.50 -2.38
N ASP A 95 3.15 37.39 -1.72
CA ASP A 95 4.26 37.25 -0.78
C ASP A 95 5.57 36.78 -1.45
N GLY A 96 5.56 36.67 -2.79
CA GLY A 96 6.74 36.34 -3.59
C GLY A 96 6.97 34.85 -3.82
N GLY A 97 6.00 33.98 -3.51
CA GLY A 97 6.09 32.55 -3.76
C GLY A 97 6.13 32.23 -5.26
N ILE A 98 7.17 31.52 -5.70
CA ILE A 98 7.43 31.27 -7.13
C ILE A 98 6.98 29.88 -7.56
N GLY A 99 6.14 29.83 -8.61
CA GLY A 99 5.84 28.65 -9.41
C GLY A 99 5.01 27.58 -8.70
N ILE A 100 5.07 26.36 -9.23
CA ILE A 100 4.23 25.22 -8.84
C ILE A 100 4.35 24.82 -7.36
N MET A 101 5.52 25.07 -6.75
CA MET A 101 5.76 24.77 -5.34
C MET A 101 5.66 26.02 -4.43
N GLN A 102 5.34 27.20 -4.98
CA GLN A 102 5.22 28.49 -4.28
C GLN A 102 6.40 28.80 -3.33
N LEU A 103 7.61 28.73 -3.86
CA LEU A 103 8.81 28.92 -3.04
C LEU A 103 9.10 30.39 -2.78
N THR A 104 9.10 30.76 -1.50
CA THR A 104 9.50 32.07 -1.00
C THR A 104 10.85 31.93 -0.30
N LEU A 105 11.89 32.49 -0.91
CA LEU A 105 13.28 32.38 -0.46
C LEU A 105 13.86 33.77 -0.18
N THR A 106 14.54 33.92 0.95
CA THR A 106 15.30 35.14 1.26
C THR A 106 16.58 35.20 0.41
N PRO A 107 17.19 36.40 0.23
CA PRO A 107 18.47 36.53 -0.47
C PRO A 107 19.58 35.65 0.12
N SER A 108 19.57 35.47 1.44
CA SER A 108 20.52 34.61 2.15
C SER A 108 20.31 33.14 1.80
N GLU A 109 19.06 32.68 1.72
CA GLU A 109 18.75 31.31 1.33
C GLU A 109 19.10 31.06 -0.15
N ILE A 110 18.78 32.00 -1.04
CA ILE A 110 19.15 31.92 -2.46
C ILE A 110 20.67 31.71 -2.61
N SER A 111 21.46 32.50 -1.88
CA SER A 111 22.92 32.38 -1.90
C SER A 111 23.40 31.09 -1.25
N GLN A 112 22.90 30.75 -0.06
CA GLN A 112 23.32 29.58 0.71
C GLN A 112 23.06 28.27 -0.04
N TYR A 113 21.93 28.17 -0.73
CA TYR A 113 21.51 26.96 -1.45
C TYR A 113 21.80 27.02 -2.95
N ASN A 114 22.45 28.09 -3.41
CA ASN A 114 22.79 28.34 -4.81
C ASN A 114 21.58 28.16 -5.74
N VAL A 115 20.46 28.81 -5.41
CA VAL A 115 19.21 28.71 -6.17
C VAL A 115 19.25 29.65 -7.36
N ASP A 116 19.05 29.09 -8.55
CA ASP A 116 18.88 29.88 -9.77
C ASP A 116 17.42 30.36 -9.85
N VAL A 117 17.18 31.62 -9.47
CA VAL A 117 15.84 32.21 -9.43
C VAL A 117 15.20 32.31 -10.82
N GLU A 118 15.99 32.53 -11.87
CA GLU A 118 15.45 32.61 -13.22
C GLU A 118 15.02 31.24 -13.74
N ARG A 119 15.79 30.20 -13.38
CA ARG A 119 15.39 28.82 -13.64
C ARG A 119 14.19 28.42 -12.79
N LEU A 120 14.12 28.86 -11.53
CA LEU A 120 12.98 28.60 -10.64
C LEU A 120 11.65 29.11 -11.20
N LYS A 121 11.69 30.21 -11.95
CA LYS A 121 10.53 30.78 -12.65
C LYS A 121 10.15 30.01 -13.92
N LYS A 122 11.12 29.46 -14.66
CA LYS A 122 10.93 28.96 -16.04
C LYS A 122 11.01 27.44 -16.21
N ASP A 123 11.62 26.72 -15.27
CA ASP A 123 11.81 25.28 -15.33
C ASP A 123 10.95 24.62 -14.24
N THR A 124 9.82 24.04 -14.66
CA THR A 124 8.87 23.35 -13.79
C THR A 124 9.55 22.26 -12.96
N ARG A 125 10.45 21.47 -13.56
CA ARG A 125 11.11 20.36 -12.85
C ARG A 125 12.08 20.91 -11.80
N TYR A 126 12.84 21.94 -12.13
CA TYR A 126 13.73 22.60 -11.18
C TYR A 126 12.95 23.22 -10.01
N ASN A 127 11.80 23.84 -10.28
CA ASN A 127 10.92 24.36 -9.22
C ASN A 127 10.47 23.24 -8.26
N ILE A 128 10.02 22.11 -8.80
CA ILE A 128 9.67 20.90 -8.04
C ILE A 128 10.86 20.38 -7.21
N GLU A 129 12.06 20.32 -7.80
CA GLU A 129 13.27 19.88 -7.10
C GLU A 129 13.60 20.77 -5.90
N GLN A 130 13.54 22.09 -6.08
CA GLN A 130 13.79 23.05 -5.00
C GLN A 130 12.71 22.97 -3.91
N GLY A 131 11.44 22.76 -4.26
CA GLY A 131 10.39 22.59 -3.27
C GLY A 131 10.52 21.31 -2.47
N ALA A 132 10.92 20.21 -3.11
CA ALA A 132 11.24 18.98 -2.41
C ALA A 132 12.46 19.13 -1.48
N ASP A 133 13.48 19.89 -1.88
CA ASP A 133 14.63 20.21 -1.01
C ASP A 133 14.23 21.09 0.18
N GLN A 134 13.31 22.03 -0.02
CA GLN A 134 12.77 22.85 1.07
C GLN A 134 11.98 22.00 2.06
N LEU A 135 11.14 21.08 1.58
CA LEU A 135 10.41 20.14 2.45
C LEU A 135 11.37 19.22 3.22
N LEU A 136 12.43 18.72 2.58
CA LEU A 136 13.46 17.92 3.27
C LEU A 136 14.21 18.69 4.35
N ARG A 137 14.44 19.99 4.15
CA ARG A 137 15.02 20.84 5.21
C ARG A 137 14.09 20.95 6.41
N LYS A 138 12.76 21.00 6.17
CA LYS A 138 11.76 20.95 7.25
C LYS A 138 11.74 19.59 7.93
N TRP A 139 11.77 18.50 7.18
CA TRP A 139 11.88 17.14 7.72
C TRP A 139 13.08 16.98 8.66
N ASN A 140 14.25 17.51 8.27
CA ASN A 140 15.48 17.42 9.07
C ASN A 140 15.58 18.47 10.19
N ASN A 141 14.54 19.28 10.42
CA ASN A 141 14.57 20.30 11.47
C ASN A 141 14.28 19.67 12.84
N SER A 142 15.31 19.52 13.67
CA SER A 142 15.22 18.94 15.01
C SER A 142 14.37 19.74 16.01
N ASN A 143 13.92 20.95 15.65
CA ASN A 143 13.01 21.75 16.47
C ASN A 143 11.52 21.40 16.23
N LEU A 144 11.21 20.58 15.22
CA LEU A 144 9.86 20.09 14.98
C LEU A 144 9.63 18.78 15.74
N PRO A 145 8.41 18.54 16.25
CA PRO A 145 8.02 17.24 16.78
C PRO A 145 8.14 16.14 15.73
N GLN A 146 8.44 14.93 16.18
CA GLN A 146 8.36 13.76 15.32
C GLN A 146 6.99 13.09 15.45
N VAL A 147 6.62 12.36 14.41
CA VAL A 147 5.42 11.54 14.37
C VAL A 147 5.84 10.08 14.23
N ASN A 148 5.23 9.21 15.02
CA ASN A 148 5.49 7.78 15.06
C ASN A 148 6.99 7.47 15.21
N ASN A 149 7.59 6.84 14.18
CA ASN A 149 9.00 6.45 14.14
C ASN A 149 9.83 7.33 13.19
N HIS A 150 9.25 8.42 12.69
CA HIS A 150 9.90 9.34 11.75
C HIS A 150 10.42 8.62 10.49
N GLU A 151 9.59 7.77 9.90
CA GLU A 151 9.90 6.94 8.75
C GLU A 151 9.47 7.63 7.46
N LYS A 152 10.44 7.93 6.58
CA LYS A 152 10.18 8.67 5.32
C LYS A 152 9.13 8.03 4.41
N GLU A 153 8.96 6.71 4.46
CA GLU A 153 7.97 6.00 3.66
C GLU A 153 6.53 6.13 4.18
N LYS A 154 6.33 6.69 5.38
CA LYS A 154 5.04 6.88 6.03
C LYS A 154 4.54 8.30 5.80
N ILE A 155 3.31 8.45 5.31
CA ILE A 155 2.78 9.77 4.91
C ILE A 155 2.57 10.67 6.13
N GLU A 156 1.99 10.13 7.20
CA GLU A 156 1.66 10.85 8.43
C GLU A 156 2.91 11.38 9.13
N ASP A 157 4.05 10.70 8.99
CA ASP A 157 5.30 11.07 9.64
C ASP A 157 5.83 12.44 9.14
N TRP A 158 5.35 12.93 8.00
CA TRP A 158 5.71 14.23 7.42
C TRP A 158 4.86 15.40 7.92
N TYR A 159 3.88 15.17 8.80
CA TYR A 159 2.86 16.17 9.16
C TYR A 159 3.46 17.54 9.55
N PHE A 160 4.44 17.57 10.46
CA PHE A 160 5.07 18.83 10.90
C PHE A 160 6.01 19.44 9.84
N ALA A 161 6.62 18.62 8.99
CA ALA A 161 7.40 19.12 7.85
C ALA A 161 6.50 19.84 6.84
N ILE A 162 5.31 19.31 6.57
CA ILE A 162 4.29 19.91 5.70
C ILE A 162 3.72 21.18 6.34
N MET A 163 3.39 21.16 7.63
CA MET A 163 2.93 22.35 8.35
C MET A 163 3.95 23.49 8.25
N SER A 164 5.21 23.19 8.55
CA SER A 164 6.30 24.18 8.52
C SER A 164 6.77 24.55 7.10
N TYR A 165 6.33 23.82 6.07
CA TYR A 165 6.52 24.20 4.66
C TYR A 165 5.78 25.50 4.35
N ASN A 166 4.49 25.60 4.73
CA ASN A 166 3.73 26.85 4.66
C ASN A 166 4.08 27.83 5.79
N GLY A 167 4.53 27.30 6.93
CA GLY A 167 5.08 28.06 8.05
C GLY A 167 4.37 27.82 9.37
N LEU A 168 5.09 28.09 10.47
CA LEU A 168 4.62 27.94 11.85
C LEU A 168 3.75 29.14 12.29
N SER A 169 2.76 29.52 11.47
CA SER A 169 1.80 30.59 11.80
C SER A 169 0.56 30.02 12.48
N LYS A 170 0.00 30.72 13.47
CA LYS A 170 -1.25 30.38 14.18
C LYS A 170 -2.41 29.99 13.27
N ARG A 171 -2.49 30.53 12.04
CA ARG A 171 -3.50 30.12 11.04
C ARG A 171 -3.41 28.63 10.63
N ASN A 172 -2.26 28.01 10.82
CA ASN A 172 -1.97 26.60 10.53
C ASN A 172 -2.13 25.70 11.77
N ASP A 173 -2.56 26.25 12.91
CA ASP A 173 -2.88 25.46 14.09
C ASP A 173 -4.19 24.68 13.87
N PRO A 174 -4.16 23.34 13.77
CA PRO A 174 -5.34 22.54 13.49
C PRO A 174 -6.35 22.55 14.66
N ASN A 175 -5.94 22.87 15.90
CA ASN A 175 -6.85 22.97 17.03
C ASN A 175 -7.81 24.17 16.90
N HIS A 176 -7.43 25.18 16.11
CA HIS A 176 -8.22 26.40 15.89
C HIS A 176 -8.79 26.47 14.48
N ALA A 177 -7.99 26.18 13.46
CA ALA A 177 -8.39 26.26 12.06
C ALA A 177 -9.13 25.01 11.57
N GLY A 178 -9.06 23.89 12.29
CA GLY A 178 -9.59 22.61 11.85
C GLY A 178 -9.04 22.24 10.47
N GLY A 179 -9.92 21.76 9.59
CA GLY A 179 -9.57 21.40 8.21
C GLY A 179 -9.05 22.55 7.32
N ASN A 180 -9.08 23.81 7.80
CA ASN A 180 -8.54 24.95 7.05
C ASN A 180 -7.03 25.13 7.23
N ALA A 181 -6.41 24.48 8.23
CA ALA A 181 -4.96 24.51 8.38
C ALA A 181 -4.28 23.93 7.13
N TYR A 182 -3.12 24.48 6.75
CA TYR A 182 -2.46 24.13 5.49
C TYR A 182 -2.21 22.62 5.33
N GLN A 183 -1.60 21.99 6.33
CA GLN A 183 -1.29 20.56 6.32
C GLN A 183 -2.55 19.69 6.30
N GLU A 184 -3.67 20.16 6.84
CA GLU A 184 -4.96 19.46 6.75
C GLU A 184 -5.50 19.48 5.32
N LYS A 185 -5.35 20.59 4.59
CA LYS A 185 -5.69 20.66 3.16
C LYS A 185 -4.83 19.73 2.32
N VAL A 186 -3.55 19.63 2.63
CA VAL A 186 -2.63 18.66 1.97
C VAL A 186 -3.10 17.23 2.24
N PHE A 187 -3.36 16.87 3.51
CA PHE A 187 -3.82 15.52 3.87
C PHE A 187 -5.19 15.22 3.24
N GLN A 188 -6.11 16.18 3.21
CA GLN A 188 -7.39 16.05 2.54
C GLN A 188 -7.24 15.80 1.04
N THR A 189 -6.33 16.55 0.39
CA THR A 189 -5.99 16.34 -1.01
C THR A 189 -5.43 14.92 -1.24
N ILE A 190 -4.61 14.40 -0.33
CA ILE A 190 -4.12 13.00 -0.43
C ILE A 190 -5.29 12.01 -0.33
N ARG A 191 -6.18 12.19 0.65
CA ARG A 191 -7.36 11.33 0.83
C ARG A 191 -8.25 11.31 -0.42
N GLU A 192 -8.57 12.49 -0.95
CA GLU A 192 -9.52 12.63 -2.06
C GLU A 192 -8.91 12.28 -3.42
N ASN A 193 -7.67 12.69 -3.67
CA ASN A 193 -7.09 12.61 -5.01
C ASN A 193 -6.12 11.43 -5.18
N SER A 194 -5.45 10.99 -4.11
CA SER A 194 -4.67 9.75 -4.13
C SER A 194 -5.46 8.53 -3.65
N LEU A 195 -6.65 8.74 -3.07
CA LEU A 195 -7.53 7.68 -2.55
C LEU A 195 -6.81 6.79 -1.52
N VAL A 196 -6.03 7.44 -0.65
CA VAL A 196 -5.29 6.79 0.44
C VAL A 196 -5.92 7.20 1.76
N GLU A 197 -6.21 6.22 2.62
CA GLU A 197 -6.70 6.51 3.96
C GLU A 197 -5.57 6.96 4.89
N LEU A 198 -5.78 8.12 5.49
CA LEU A 198 -4.91 8.69 6.51
C LEU A 198 -5.74 8.95 7.75
N GLY A 199 -5.24 8.50 8.90
CA GLY A 199 -5.85 8.71 10.21
C GLY A 199 -6.08 10.18 10.52
N GLU A 200 -7.03 10.43 11.41
CA GLU A 200 -7.33 11.78 11.87
C GLU A 200 -6.15 12.36 12.66
N THR A 201 -5.97 13.67 12.54
CA THR A 201 -4.94 14.40 13.28
C THR A 201 -5.26 14.36 14.78
N PRO A 202 -4.37 13.83 15.63
CA PRO A 202 -4.57 13.87 17.08
C PRO A 202 -4.49 15.30 17.59
N LYS A 203 -5.05 15.55 18.79
CA LYS A 203 -4.92 16.86 19.44
C LYS A 203 -3.44 17.18 19.70
N LEU A 204 -3.00 18.36 19.28
CA LEU A 204 -1.62 18.81 19.40
C LEU A 204 -1.45 19.81 20.55
N ASP A 205 -0.37 19.72 21.34
CA ASP A 205 0.06 20.76 22.29
C ASP A 205 0.83 21.84 21.50
N ILE A 206 0.15 22.96 21.24
CA ILE A 206 0.67 24.10 20.49
C ILE A 206 0.66 25.33 21.37
N ARG A 207 1.78 26.07 21.39
CA ARG A 207 2.02 27.19 22.30
C ARG A 207 2.40 28.46 21.57
N TYR A 208 2.08 29.59 22.19
CA TYR A 208 2.38 30.95 21.71
C TYR A 208 3.10 31.75 22.80
N PRO A 209 4.35 31.39 23.16
CA PRO A 209 5.02 31.93 24.34
C PRO A 209 5.57 33.36 24.13
N ASP A 210 5.85 33.75 22.88
CA ASP A 210 6.44 35.05 22.56
C ASP A 210 5.35 36.10 22.30
N ALA A 211 5.12 36.97 23.27
CA ALA A 211 4.13 38.06 23.17
C ALA A 211 4.46 39.08 22.06
N SER A 212 5.72 39.17 21.62
CA SER A 212 6.12 40.02 20.49
C SER A 212 5.81 39.38 19.12
N ARG A 213 5.58 38.06 19.10
CA ARG A 213 5.24 37.27 17.92
C ARG A 213 4.04 36.35 18.22
N PRO A 214 2.86 36.91 18.54
CA PRO A 214 1.71 36.13 19.01
C PRO A 214 1.16 35.17 17.96
N GLU A 215 1.51 35.36 16.69
CA GLU A 215 1.13 34.51 15.57
C GLU A 215 2.13 33.38 15.29
N LEU A 216 3.28 33.32 15.98
CA LEU A 216 4.25 32.24 15.82
C LEU A 216 3.91 31.09 16.77
N MET A 217 3.60 29.93 16.21
CA MET A 217 3.41 28.71 16.99
C MET A 217 4.74 28.07 17.37
N THR A 218 4.75 27.40 18.52
CA THR A 218 5.87 26.60 19.01
C THR A 218 5.34 25.29 19.60
N PHE A 219 6.22 24.31 19.73
CA PHE A 219 5.92 23.01 20.31
C PHE A 219 6.75 22.80 21.58
N PRO A 220 6.25 22.02 22.55
CA PRO A 220 7.05 21.62 23.70
C PRO A 220 8.25 20.78 23.23
N ALA A 221 9.41 20.99 23.85
CA ALA A 221 10.60 20.20 23.56
C ALA A 221 10.41 18.73 24.01
N GLY A 222 10.85 17.79 23.17
CA GLY A 222 10.84 16.36 23.48
C GLY A 222 9.44 15.70 23.48
N VAL A 223 8.44 16.35 22.87
CA VAL A 223 7.10 15.76 22.69
C VAL A 223 6.98 15.28 21.26
N ASP A 224 6.91 13.95 21.11
CA ASP A 224 6.57 13.29 19.86
C ASP A 224 5.11 12.81 19.87
N TYR A 225 4.53 12.65 18.69
CA TYR A 225 3.12 12.33 18.52
C TYR A 225 2.94 10.95 17.88
N THR A 226 2.02 10.15 18.43
CA THR A 226 1.57 8.91 17.79
C THR A 226 0.35 9.20 16.95
N TRP A 227 0.42 8.87 15.67
CA TRP A 227 -0.73 8.97 14.78
C TRP A 227 -1.59 7.69 14.86
N PRO A 228 -2.91 7.78 14.61
CA PRO A 228 -3.77 6.59 14.59
C PRO A 228 -3.40 5.57 13.51
N THR A 229 -2.72 6.02 12.45
CA THR A 229 -2.29 5.21 11.31
C THR A 229 -0.84 5.49 10.95
N SER A 230 -0.20 4.57 10.23
CA SER A 230 1.15 4.72 9.71
C SER A 230 1.19 4.19 8.27
N THR A 231 0.59 4.98 7.38
CA THR A 231 0.29 4.60 6.01
C THR A 231 1.52 4.75 5.11
N LYS A 232 1.96 3.62 4.54
CA LYS A 232 3.06 3.61 3.56
C LYS A 232 2.62 4.24 2.24
N THR A 233 3.53 4.95 1.58
CA THR A 233 3.32 5.40 0.20
C THR A 233 2.99 4.23 -0.73
N THR A 234 2.05 4.45 -1.64
CA THR A 234 1.57 3.45 -2.61
C THR A 234 2.14 3.68 -4.01
N GLN A 235 2.83 4.81 -4.23
CA GLN A 235 3.24 5.27 -5.55
C GLN A 235 4.72 4.98 -5.89
N ASN A 236 5.38 4.13 -5.10
CA ASN A 236 6.79 3.76 -5.29
C ASN A 236 7.04 2.24 -5.36
N TYR A 237 5.99 1.43 -5.51
CA TYR A 237 6.08 -0.02 -5.55
C TYR A 237 7.02 -0.47 -6.67
N LYS A 238 7.78 -1.52 -6.39
CA LYS A 238 8.82 -2.03 -7.30
C LYS A 238 8.23 -3.06 -8.26
N ASN A 239 8.85 -3.16 -9.44
CA ASN A 239 8.57 -4.28 -10.33
C ASN A 239 8.86 -5.61 -9.62
N LYS A 240 7.99 -6.60 -9.85
CA LYS A 240 7.95 -7.91 -9.17
C LYS A 240 7.58 -7.86 -7.69
N ALA A 241 7.20 -6.71 -7.13
CA ALA A 241 6.64 -6.68 -5.79
C ALA A 241 5.30 -7.43 -5.76
N VAL A 242 5.07 -8.15 -4.68
CA VAL A 242 3.80 -8.82 -4.42
C VAL A 242 2.88 -7.86 -3.67
N ALA A 243 1.64 -7.75 -4.15
CA ALA A 243 0.58 -6.98 -3.52
C ALA A 243 -0.69 -7.84 -3.38
N TYR A 244 -1.67 -7.33 -2.66
CA TYR A 244 -3.03 -7.84 -2.71
C TYR A 244 -4.02 -6.72 -2.98
N THR A 245 -5.15 -7.08 -3.58
CA THR A 245 -6.23 -6.15 -3.85
C THR A 245 -6.92 -5.73 -2.56
N TYR A 246 -6.98 -4.44 -2.29
CA TYR A 246 -7.77 -3.91 -1.19
C TYR A 246 -7.98 -2.41 -1.37
N ASN A 247 -9.18 -1.94 -1.04
CA ASN A 247 -9.47 -0.54 -0.79
C ASN A 247 -10.63 -0.49 0.21
N THR A 248 -10.83 0.62 0.88
CA THR A 248 -11.88 0.75 1.91
C THR A 248 -13.18 1.32 1.37
N ALA A 249 -13.12 2.02 0.24
CA ALA A 249 -14.27 2.69 -0.35
C ALA A 249 -15.28 1.73 -1.00
N ARG A 250 -14.89 0.48 -1.31
CA ARG A 250 -15.70 -0.49 -2.06
C ARG A 250 -15.52 -1.89 -1.53
N SER A 251 -16.37 -2.83 -1.94
CA SER A 251 -16.23 -4.26 -1.61
C SER A 251 -15.30 -5.02 -2.56
N THR A 252 -14.82 -4.36 -3.63
CA THR A 252 -13.95 -4.89 -4.67
C THR A 252 -12.95 -3.84 -5.15
N SER A 253 -11.84 -4.30 -5.70
CA SER A 253 -10.86 -3.47 -6.43
C SER A 253 -11.14 -3.49 -7.94
N ASN A 254 -10.79 -2.39 -8.62
CA ASN A 254 -11.01 -2.23 -10.06
C ASN A 254 -9.77 -2.70 -10.86
N LEU A 255 -9.96 -3.67 -11.76
CA LEU A 255 -9.00 -4.05 -12.80
C LEU A 255 -9.41 -3.40 -14.14
N ARG A 256 -8.44 -2.91 -14.92
CA ARG A 256 -8.69 -2.31 -16.25
C ARG A 256 -7.77 -2.94 -17.29
N ASP A 257 -8.20 -3.01 -18.56
CA ASP A 257 -7.36 -3.50 -19.66
C ASP A 257 -6.31 -2.45 -20.06
N SER A 258 -6.63 -1.16 -19.90
CA SER A 258 -5.75 0.00 -20.06
C SER A 258 -5.94 1.03 -18.94
N ILE A 259 -4.97 1.94 -18.78
CA ILE A 259 -5.03 3.00 -17.76
C ILE A 259 -6.09 4.08 -18.06
N THR A 260 -6.64 4.10 -19.28
CA THR A 260 -7.65 5.07 -19.73
C THR A 260 -9.07 4.50 -19.80
N ASP A 261 -9.24 3.19 -19.67
CA ASP A 261 -10.55 2.56 -19.85
C ASP A 261 -11.54 3.00 -18.77
N ALA A 262 -12.80 3.21 -19.14
CA ALA A 262 -13.84 3.65 -18.20
C ALA A 262 -14.50 2.50 -17.43
N THR A 263 -14.48 1.27 -17.95
CA THR A 263 -15.23 0.11 -17.43
C THR A 263 -14.31 -0.91 -16.78
N PRO A 264 -14.14 -0.88 -15.45
CA PRO A 264 -13.30 -1.86 -14.77
C PRO A 264 -14.02 -3.20 -14.53
N GLU A 265 -13.25 -4.28 -14.50
CA GLU A 265 -13.66 -5.56 -13.91
C GLU A 265 -13.49 -5.49 -12.38
N ALA A 266 -14.46 -6.05 -11.65
CA ALA A 266 -14.44 -6.10 -10.19
C ALA A 266 -13.64 -7.33 -9.69
N ILE A 267 -12.55 -7.07 -8.97
CA ILE A 267 -11.71 -8.10 -8.34
C ILE A 267 -11.92 -8.08 -6.83
N LEU A 268 -12.27 -9.24 -6.26
CA LEU A 268 -12.48 -9.37 -4.81
C LEU A 268 -11.22 -8.98 -4.03
N HIS A 269 -11.40 -8.39 -2.84
CA HIS A 269 -10.29 -8.08 -1.94
C HIS A 269 -9.50 -9.31 -1.50
N TYR A 270 -8.25 -9.07 -1.09
CA TYR A 270 -7.26 -10.08 -0.73
C TYR A 270 -6.88 -11.00 -1.90
N THR A 271 -7.14 -10.60 -3.15
CA THR A 271 -6.63 -11.33 -4.31
C THR A 271 -5.16 -10.96 -4.49
N PRO A 272 -4.22 -11.92 -4.42
CA PRO A 272 -2.81 -11.62 -4.58
C PRO A 272 -2.48 -11.34 -6.04
N VAL A 273 -1.56 -10.40 -6.26
CA VAL A 273 -1.06 -10.00 -7.57
C VAL A 273 0.45 -9.75 -7.51
N GLU A 274 1.13 -9.98 -8.63
CA GLU A 274 2.49 -9.49 -8.86
C GLU A 274 2.41 -8.20 -9.67
N ILE A 275 3.16 -7.17 -9.26
CA ILE A 275 3.35 -5.94 -10.05
C ILE A 275 4.34 -6.23 -11.18
N THR A 276 3.93 -6.04 -12.43
CA THR A 276 4.73 -6.37 -13.62
C THR A 276 5.15 -5.13 -14.42
N GLY A 277 4.66 -3.94 -14.05
CA GLY A 277 5.00 -2.68 -14.73
C GLY A 277 4.42 -1.45 -14.03
N GLY A 278 4.88 -0.29 -14.48
CA GLY A 278 4.54 1.02 -13.91
C GLY A 278 5.57 1.53 -12.90
N PRO A 279 5.21 2.56 -12.11
CA PRO A 279 3.91 3.24 -12.10
C PRO A 279 3.68 4.14 -13.33
N TYR A 280 2.42 4.26 -13.74
CA TYR A 280 1.95 5.09 -14.87
C TYR A 280 0.99 6.18 -14.37
N GLU A 281 1.18 7.42 -14.83
CA GLU A 281 0.24 8.53 -14.58
C GLU A 281 -0.88 8.46 -15.62
N SER A 282 -2.15 8.57 -15.22
CA SER A 282 -3.24 8.59 -16.21
C SER A 282 -3.36 9.95 -16.91
N GLY A 283 -3.12 11.04 -16.18
CA GLY A 283 -3.34 12.41 -16.66
C GLY A 283 -4.77 12.75 -17.05
N SER A 284 -5.73 11.87 -16.79
CA SER A 284 -7.12 12.04 -17.21
C SER A 284 -7.86 13.12 -16.42
N SER A 285 -7.37 13.45 -15.23
CA SER A 285 -7.92 14.47 -14.35
C SER A 285 -6.84 14.89 -13.34
N ILE A 286 -6.80 16.17 -12.98
CA ILE A 286 -5.95 16.68 -11.90
C ILE A 286 -6.31 16.10 -10.53
N TYR A 287 -7.56 15.65 -10.38
CA TYR A 287 -8.08 14.99 -9.16
C TYR A 287 -7.65 13.51 -9.09
N ASN A 288 -7.13 12.92 -10.17
CA ASN A 288 -6.58 11.57 -10.14
C ASN A 288 -5.08 11.65 -9.91
N GLN A 289 -4.65 11.65 -8.65
CA GLN A 289 -3.25 11.77 -8.25
C GLN A 289 -2.60 10.42 -7.89
N TYR A 290 -3.39 9.35 -7.79
CA TYR A 290 -2.89 7.97 -7.72
C TYR A 290 -2.24 7.54 -9.04
N VAL A 291 -1.40 6.51 -9.00
CA VAL A 291 -0.76 5.92 -10.19
C VAL A 291 -1.38 4.59 -10.54
N PHE A 292 -1.18 4.12 -11.76
CA PHE A 292 -1.52 2.76 -12.17
C PHE A 292 -0.29 1.86 -12.19
N TYR A 293 -0.47 0.63 -11.74
CA TYR A 293 0.49 -0.46 -11.93
C TYR A 293 -0.10 -1.50 -12.87
N LYS A 294 0.75 -2.06 -13.74
CA LYS A 294 0.41 -3.30 -14.44
C LYS A 294 0.57 -4.45 -13.44
N VAL A 295 -0.44 -5.30 -13.34
CA VAL A 295 -0.49 -6.39 -12.37
C VAL A 295 -0.88 -7.69 -13.04
N LYS A 296 -0.37 -8.80 -12.50
CA LYS A 296 -0.72 -10.16 -12.90
C LYS A 296 -1.21 -10.95 -11.70
N GLY A 297 -2.44 -11.42 -11.76
CA GLY A 297 -3.04 -12.31 -10.77
C GLY A 297 -3.31 -13.70 -11.33
N THR A 298 -3.99 -14.54 -10.55
CA THR A 298 -4.35 -15.89 -10.99
C THR A 298 -5.45 -15.81 -12.05
N GLY A 299 -5.07 -15.95 -13.33
CA GLY A 299 -6.00 -15.96 -14.46
C GLY A 299 -6.47 -14.58 -14.93
N PHE A 300 -5.73 -13.52 -14.61
CA PHE A 300 -5.96 -12.17 -15.16
C PHE A 300 -4.66 -11.36 -15.18
N GLU A 301 -4.60 -10.38 -16.07
CA GLU A 301 -3.55 -9.36 -16.16
C GLU A 301 -4.20 -8.05 -16.60
N GLY A 302 -3.72 -6.91 -16.08
CA GLY A 302 -4.24 -5.60 -16.44
C GLY A 302 -3.65 -4.50 -15.59
N TYR A 303 -4.36 -3.41 -15.42
CA TYR A 303 -3.93 -2.24 -14.66
C TYR A 303 -4.82 -2.00 -13.45
N MET A 304 -4.21 -1.72 -12.31
CA MET A 304 -4.90 -1.32 -11.08
C MET A 304 -4.31 -0.01 -10.57
N ALA A 305 -5.19 0.86 -10.04
CA ALA A 305 -4.75 2.06 -9.33
C ALA A 305 -4.00 1.67 -8.04
N SER A 306 -3.02 2.49 -7.63
CA SER A 306 -2.23 2.25 -6.41
C SER A 306 -3.09 2.19 -5.15
N SER A 307 -4.20 2.94 -5.13
CA SER A 307 -5.22 2.91 -4.08
C SER A 307 -6.01 1.59 -3.96
N ASN A 308 -5.84 0.67 -4.92
CA ASN A 308 -6.47 -0.64 -4.92
C ASN A 308 -5.50 -1.76 -4.53
N LEU A 309 -4.24 -1.41 -4.20
CA LEU A 309 -3.14 -2.34 -4.00
C LEU A 309 -2.43 -2.06 -2.67
N VAL A 310 -2.27 -3.11 -1.86
CA VAL A 310 -1.49 -3.06 -0.63
C VAL A 310 -0.32 -4.02 -0.74
N THR A 311 0.89 -3.54 -0.46
CA THR A 311 2.11 -4.35 -0.43
C THR A 311 2.52 -4.66 1.01
N SER A 312 3.18 -5.80 1.21
CA SER A 312 3.83 -6.16 2.48
C SER A 312 5.05 -7.02 2.19
N ASN A 313 6.13 -6.83 2.96
CA ASN A 313 7.35 -7.62 2.83
C ASN A 313 7.13 -9.09 3.23
N GLU A 314 6.12 -9.37 4.06
CA GLU A 314 5.77 -10.72 4.52
C GLU A 314 4.81 -11.44 3.54
N LEU A 315 4.34 -10.75 2.51
CA LEU A 315 3.38 -11.30 1.57
C LEU A 315 4.08 -12.16 0.51
N THR A 316 3.68 -13.42 0.43
CA THR A 316 4.12 -14.35 -0.62
C THR A 316 2.99 -14.67 -1.57
N TYR A 317 3.21 -14.53 -2.88
CA TYR A 317 2.31 -15.08 -3.90
C TYR A 317 2.72 -16.52 -4.21
N PHE A 318 1.96 -17.48 -3.67
CA PHE A 318 2.27 -18.90 -3.81
C PHE A 318 2.00 -19.42 -5.22
N LYS A 319 3.06 -19.90 -5.87
CA LYS A 319 3.04 -20.40 -7.26
C LYS A 319 2.23 -21.68 -7.46
N ASP A 320 1.93 -22.41 -6.39
CA ASP A 320 1.22 -23.69 -6.40
C ASP A 320 -0.24 -23.58 -5.94
N VAL A 321 -0.77 -22.35 -5.80
CA VAL A 321 -2.17 -22.11 -5.45
C VAL A 321 -2.94 -21.55 -6.66
N TYR A 322 -3.52 -22.44 -7.45
CA TYR A 322 -4.23 -22.09 -8.68
C TYR A 322 -5.72 -21.76 -8.47
N ASN A 323 -6.32 -22.24 -7.37
CA ASN A 323 -7.72 -21.96 -7.06
C ASN A 323 -7.84 -20.52 -6.52
N LYS A 324 -8.62 -19.67 -7.22
CA LYS A 324 -8.81 -18.25 -6.87
C LYS A 324 -9.33 -18.04 -5.43
N GLU A 325 -10.26 -18.88 -4.97
CA GLU A 325 -10.79 -18.77 -3.60
C GLU A 325 -9.75 -19.13 -2.55
N VAL A 326 -8.99 -20.21 -2.78
CA VAL A 326 -7.92 -20.64 -1.86
C VAL A 326 -6.82 -19.58 -1.83
N SER A 327 -6.42 -19.06 -2.99
CA SER A 327 -5.39 -18.01 -3.10
C SER A 327 -5.79 -16.76 -2.29
N ARG A 328 -7.05 -16.35 -2.39
CA ARG A 328 -7.61 -15.23 -1.63
C ARG A 328 -7.71 -15.50 -0.12
N ALA A 329 -8.15 -16.70 0.27
CA ALA A 329 -8.26 -17.08 1.68
C ALA A 329 -6.88 -17.18 2.35
N VAL A 330 -5.89 -17.75 1.64
CA VAL A 330 -4.51 -17.83 2.10
C VAL A 330 -3.91 -16.43 2.25
N THR A 331 -4.11 -15.55 1.26
CA THR A 331 -3.66 -14.15 1.34
C THR A 331 -4.30 -13.42 2.53
N PHE A 332 -5.62 -13.54 2.72
CA PHE A 332 -6.33 -12.97 3.86
C PHE A 332 -5.78 -13.43 5.22
N LEU A 333 -5.42 -14.71 5.33
CA LEU A 333 -4.85 -15.29 6.56
C LEU A 333 -3.36 -14.95 6.73
N GLN A 334 -2.62 -14.72 5.64
CA GLN A 334 -1.24 -14.19 5.68
C GLN A 334 -1.20 -12.77 6.24
N THR A 335 -2.11 -11.89 5.84
CA THR A 335 -2.16 -10.51 6.36
C THR A 335 -2.59 -10.43 7.84
N ARG A 336 -2.80 -11.58 8.48
CA ARG A 336 -3.15 -11.76 9.91
C ARG A 336 -2.15 -12.67 10.62
N ASP A 337 -0.97 -12.87 10.01
CA ASP A 337 0.12 -13.71 10.52
C ASP A 337 -0.30 -15.14 10.92
N THR A 338 -1.40 -15.62 10.34
CA THR A 338 -2.02 -16.91 10.69
C THR A 338 -1.50 -18.03 9.81
N ILE A 339 -1.34 -17.75 8.51
CA ILE A 339 -0.82 -18.72 7.54
C ILE A 339 0.51 -18.24 7.00
N ASN A 340 1.47 -19.17 6.95
CA ASN A 340 2.69 -19.04 6.17
C ASN A 340 2.85 -20.25 5.25
N GLY A 341 3.58 -20.04 4.16
CA GLY A 341 3.98 -21.11 3.26
C GLY A 341 5.29 -21.78 3.68
N TYR A 342 5.88 -22.48 2.73
CA TYR A 342 7.20 -23.08 2.85
C TYR A 342 8.26 -22.10 2.31
N THR A 343 9.51 -22.29 2.73
CA THR A 343 10.65 -21.45 2.33
C THR A 343 10.97 -21.51 0.83
N ASP A 344 10.41 -22.47 0.11
CA ASP A 344 10.52 -22.63 -1.34
C ASP A 344 9.46 -21.83 -2.15
N GLY A 345 8.66 -21.01 -1.46
CA GLY A 345 7.59 -20.19 -2.03
C GLY A 345 6.31 -20.96 -2.40
N THR A 346 6.10 -22.14 -1.82
CA THR A 346 4.88 -22.96 -1.99
C THR A 346 3.97 -22.90 -0.76
N TYR A 347 2.67 -23.16 -0.95
CA TYR A 347 1.70 -23.34 0.14
C TYR A 347 1.31 -24.80 0.37
N ARG A 348 1.38 -25.62 -0.69
CA ARG A 348 1.02 -27.03 -0.77
C ARG A 348 -0.44 -27.28 -0.36
N PRO A 349 -1.43 -26.73 -1.10
CA PRO A 349 -2.83 -26.76 -0.70
C PRO A 349 -3.39 -28.19 -0.55
N GLU A 350 -2.90 -29.15 -1.35
CA GLU A 350 -3.40 -30.53 -1.38
C GLU A 350 -2.86 -31.43 -0.25
N VAL A 351 -1.88 -30.95 0.53
CA VAL A 351 -1.32 -31.73 1.64
C VAL A 351 -2.37 -31.84 2.74
N LYS A 352 -2.59 -33.06 3.25
CA LYS A 352 -3.52 -33.32 4.33
C LYS A 352 -3.10 -32.59 5.61
N LEU A 353 -4.07 -31.93 6.23
CA LEU A 353 -3.83 -31.18 7.45
C LEU A 353 -3.82 -32.13 8.64
N LEU A 354 -2.77 -32.05 9.46
CA LEU A 354 -2.68 -32.79 10.71
C LEU A 354 -3.38 -32.02 11.83
N ARG A 355 -3.83 -32.72 12.87
CA ARG A 355 -4.53 -32.09 14.01
C ARG A 355 -3.70 -31.01 14.70
N TYR A 356 -2.38 -31.19 14.86
CA TYR A 356 -1.53 -30.14 15.42
C TYR A 356 -1.38 -28.90 14.51
N HIS A 357 -1.46 -29.08 13.19
CA HIS A 357 -1.46 -27.94 12.27
C HIS A 357 -2.74 -27.12 12.43
N ALA A 358 -3.90 -27.77 12.59
CA ALA A 358 -5.16 -27.08 12.86
C ALA A 358 -5.12 -26.32 14.18
N ALA A 359 -4.56 -26.93 15.25
CA ALA A 359 -4.38 -26.25 16.54
C ALA A 359 -3.53 -24.99 16.40
N LYS A 360 -2.38 -25.09 15.71
CA LYS A 360 -1.53 -23.92 15.42
C LYS A 360 -2.31 -22.79 14.75
N LEU A 361 -3.03 -23.09 13.67
CA LEU A 361 -3.79 -22.09 12.92
C LEU A 361 -4.90 -21.43 13.75
N ILE A 362 -5.59 -22.19 14.60
CA ILE A 362 -6.63 -21.64 15.49
C ILE A 362 -6.03 -20.76 16.59
N VAL A 363 -4.96 -21.23 17.23
CA VAL A 363 -4.27 -20.48 18.30
C VAL A 363 -3.77 -19.15 17.76
N GLN A 364 -3.19 -19.13 16.56
CA GLN A 364 -2.75 -17.88 15.92
C GLN A 364 -3.94 -17.00 15.52
N ALA A 365 -4.96 -17.55 14.86
CA ALA A 365 -6.12 -16.78 14.40
C ALA A 365 -6.93 -16.12 15.52
N LEU A 366 -6.89 -16.69 16.74
CA LEU A 366 -7.63 -16.22 17.90
C LEU A 366 -6.73 -15.57 18.97
N ASP A 367 -5.42 -15.47 18.70
CA ASP A 367 -4.38 -15.06 19.66
C ASP A 367 -4.51 -15.73 21.04
N LEU A 368 -4.79 -17.03 21.06
CA LEU A 368 -5.03 -17.77 22.30
C LEU A 368 -3.75 -17.89 23.12
N LYS A 369 -3.88 -17.67 24.43
CA LYS A 369 -2.78 -17.81 25.39
C LYS A 369 -2.92 -19.08 26.19
N LEU A 370 -1.79 -19.56 26.70
CA LEU A 370 -1.74 -20.64 27.68
C LEU A 370 -2.18 -20.10 29.05
N PRO A 371 -3.25 -20.64 29.67
CA PRO A 371 -3.60 -20.28 31.04
C PRO A 371 -2.46 -20.61 32.01
N ALA A 372 -2.20 -19.71 32.96
CA ALA A 372 -1.11 -19.86 33.91
C ALA A 372 -1.21 -21.18 34.70
N GLY A 373 -0.10 -21.91 34.77
CA GLY A 373 -0.01 -23.19 35.50
C GLY A 373 -0.67 -24.39 34.82
N TYR A 374 -1.29 -24.22 33.64
CA TYR A 374 -1.87 -25.34 32.91
C TYR A 374 -0.78 -26.30 32.42
N LYS A 375 -1.02 -27.60 32.61
CA LYS A 375 -0.17 -28.69 32.12
C LYS A 375 -1.00 -29.61 31.24
N MET A 376 -0.38 -30.12 30.18
CA MET A 376 -1.05 -31.05 29.25
C MET A 376 -1.59 -32.24 30.02
N LYS A 377 -2.86 -32.58 29.77
CA LYS A 377 -3.52 -33.74 30.38
C LYS A 377 -3.38 -34.98 29.49
N ALA A 378 -3.37 -34.79 28.18
CA ALA A 378 -3.12 -35.87 27.23
C ALA A 378 -1.71 -36.48 27.37
N ASP A 379 -1.62 -37.79 27.17
CA ASP A 379 -0.41 -38.58 27.36
C ASP A 379 0.34 -38.90 26.05
N ASP A 380 -0.22 -38.51 24.89
CA ASP A 380 0.26 -38.83 23.55
C ASP A 380 1.15 -37.74 22.93
N MET A 381 1.65 -36.81 23.74
CA MET A 381 2.58 -35.76 23.31
C MET A 381 3.52 -35.33 24.45
N LYS A 382 4.75 -34.92 24.13
CA LYS A 382 5.77 -34.50 25.11
C LYS A 382 6.30 -33.09 24.82
N PRO A 383 6.79 -32.34 25.83
CA PRO A 383 7.48 -31.08 25.60
C PRO A 383 8.60 -31.22 24.56
N GLY A 384 8.68 -30.26 23.63
CA GLY A 384 9.63 -30.27 22.51
C GLY A 384 9.16 -31.01 21.26
N SER A 385 8.08 -31.80 21.32
CA SER A 385 7.47 -32.39 20.12
C SER A 385 6.93 -31.31 19.16
N PRO A 386 7.01 -31.51 17.83
CA PRO A 386 6.45 -30.57 16.86
C PRO A 386 4.96 -30.27 17.15
N GLY A 387 4.64 -28.99 17.35
CA GLY A 387 3.28 -28.53 17.64
C GLY A 387 2.86 -28.59 19.12
N TYR A 388 3.76 -28.97 20.05
CA TYR A 388 3.41 -29.18 21.46
C TYR A 388 2.74 -27.97 22.11
N GLU A 389 3.32 -26.79 21.95
CA GLU A 389 2.78 -25.56 22.57
C GLU A 389 1.38 -25.23 22.05
N TYR A 390 1.16 -25.33 20.74
CA TYR A 390 -0.17 -25.07 20.16
C TYR A 390 -1.21 -26.09 20.60
N MET A 391 -0.82 -27.36 20.71
CA MET A 391 -1.70 -28.41 21.20
C MET A 391 -2.03 -28.24 22.69
N LEU A 392 -1.04 -27.83 23.50
CA LEU A 392 -1.22 -27.49 24.90
C LEU A 392 -2.22 -26.34 25.07
N ILE A 393 -2.07 -25.26 24.30
CA ILE A 393 -2.99 -24.11 24.33
C ILE A 393 -4.40 -24.54 23.87
N ALA A 394 -4.50 -25.31 22.79
CA ALA A 394 -5.78 -25.78 22.28
C ALA A 394 -6.51 -26.72 23.27
N GLU A 395 -5.76 -27.56 24.00
CA GLU A 395 -6.32 -28.39 25.07
C GLU A 395 -6.78 -27.54 26.26
N ALA A 396 -5.95 -26.59 26.70
CA ALA A 396 -6.25 -25.71 27.83
C ALA A 396 -7.49 -24.85 27.60
N ASN A 397 -7.74 -24.46 26.35
CA ASN A 397 -8.91 -23.69 25.94
C ASN A 397 -10.10 -24.58 25.55
N GLY A 398 -10.04 -25.90 25.76
CA GLY A 398 -11.15 -26.82 25.51
C GLY A 398 -11.48 -27.05 24.03
N ILE A 399 -10.59 -26.65 23.11
CA ILE A 399 -10.81 -26.76 21.67
C ILE A 399 -10.54 -28.20 21.20
N MET A 400 -9.46 -28.81 21.70
CA MET A 400 -9.05 -30.18 21.36
C MET A 400 -8.82 -31.04 22.61
N GLY A 401 -8.83 -32.37 22.46
CA GLY A 401 -8.47 -33.29 23.55
C GLY A 401 -9.61 -33.74 24.49
N ALA A 402 -10.88 -33.43 24.16
CA ALA A 402 -12.09 -33.78 24.93
C ALA A 402 -12.42 -35.30 25.00
N GLY A 403 -11.42 -36.14 25.21
CA GLY A 403 -11.50 -37.61 25.25
C GLY A 403 -10.18 -38.32 25.61
N GLY A 404 -9.22 -37.60 26.22
CA GLY A 404 -7.98 -38.18 26.77
C GLY A 404 -6.77 -38.12 25.82
N LYS A 405 -6.95 -38.34 24.51
CA LYS A 405 -5.87 -38.27 23.51
C LYS A 405 -6.04 -37.10 22.55
N LEU A 406 -4.94 -36.46 22.19
CA LEU A 406 -4.92 -35.33 21.26
C LEU A 406 -4.78 -35.77 19.80
N LYS A 407 -4.08 -36.89 19.58
CA LYS A 407 -3.74 -37.47 18.28
C LYS A 407 -3.09 -36.45 17.34
N PRO A 408 -2.01 -35.76 17.75
CA PRO A 408 -1.51 -34.59 17.04
C PRO A 408 -1.14 -34.86 15.57
N TYR A 409 -0.61 -36.07 15.29
CA TYR A 409 -0.10 -36.47 14.00
C TYR A 409 -1.12 -37.18 13.09
N ASP A 410 -2.36 -37.35 13.56
CA ASP A 410 -3.41 -37.92 12.71
C ASP A 410 -3.93 -36.84 11.73
N PRO A 411 -4.28 -37.22 10.49
CA PRO A 411 -5.00 -36.34 9.58
C PRO A 411 -6.34 -35.89 10.18
N LEU A 412 -6.67 -34.61 10.01
CA LEU A 412 -7.91 -34.03 10.50
C LEU A 412 -9.08 -34.37 9.55
N THR A 413 -10.13 -34.98 10.08
CA THR A 413 -11.37 -35.21 9.32
C THR A 413 -12.24 -33.96 9.26
N ARG A 414 -13.15 -33.89 8.28
CA ARG A 414 -14.11 -32.78 8.13
C ARG A 414 -15.02 -32.65 9.36
N SER A 415 -15.52 -33.76 9.90
CA SER A 415 -16.35 -33.76 11.11
C SER A 415 -15.61 -33.23 12.34
N GLU A 416 -14.35 -33.60 12.52
CA GLU A 416 -13.53 -33.07 13.63
C GLU A 416 -13.22 -31.59 13.44
N MET A 417 -12.91 -31.16 12.21
CA MET A 417 -12.72 -29.77 11.86
C MET A 417 -13.97 -28.93 12.19
N ALA A 418 -15.18 -29.47 11.93
CA ALA A 418 -16.42 -28.79 12.31
C ALA A 418 -16.52 -28.54 13.81
N SER A 419 -16.24 -29.56 14.62
CA SER A 419 -16.25 -29.42 16.09
C SER A 419 -15.18 -28.44 16.59
N ILE A 420 -13.98 -28.46 16.00
CA ILE A 420 -12.91 -27.51 16.34
C ILE A 420 -13.36 -26.07 16.06
N LEU A 421 -13.90 -25.81 14.87
CA LEU A 421 -14.36 -24.47 14.49
C LEU A 421 -15.53 -23.99 15.35
N VAL A 422 -16.49 -24.86 15.66
CA VAL A 422 -17.62 -24.50 16.54
C VAL A 422 -17.16 -24.23 17.97
N ARG A 423 -16.17 -24.96 18.50
CA ARG A 423 -15.59 -24.65 19.82
C ARG A 423 -14.80 -23.34 19.81
N SER A 424 -14.17 -23.01 18.68
CA SER A 424 -13.28 -21.86 18.56
C SER A 424 -14.03 -20.55 18.25
N PHE A 425 -15.08 -20.62 17.43
CA PHE A 425 -15.84 -19.48 16.91
C PHE A 425 -17.34 -19.57 17.21
N GLY A 426 -17.74 -20.44 18.15
CA GLY A 426 -19.15 -20.76 18.42
C GLY A 426 -20.01 -19.55 18.76
N ASP A 427 -19.46 -18.59 19.51
CA ASP A 427 -20.14 -17.35 19.91
C ASP A 427 -20.24 -16.35 18.75
N THR A 428 -19.33 -16.47 17.78
CA THR A 428 -19.38 -15.72 16.53
C THR A 428 -20.48 -16.24 15.61
N TYR A 429 -20.69 -17.55 15.53
CA TYR A 429 -21.67 -18.14 14.63
C TYR A 429 -23.12 -17.90 15.07
N ASN A 430 -24.00 -17.61 14.09
CA ASN A 430 -25.43 -17.54 14.32
C ASN A 430 -25.99 -18.93 14.63
N GLN A 431 -26.99 -18.97 15.52
CA GLN A 431 -27.67 -20.21 15.87
C GLN A 431 -28.66 -20.58 14.76
N PRO A 432 -28.63 -21.81 14.24
CA PRO A 432 -29.65 -22.29 13.31
C PRO A 432 -31.03 -22.31 13.98
N PRO A 433 -32.13 -22.07 13.23
CA PRO A 433 -33.48 -22.21 13.77
C PRO A 433 -33.77 -23.65 14.18
N ALA A 434 -34.71 -23.84 15.09
CA ALA A 434 -35.14 -25.16 15.54
C ALA A 434 -35.56 -26.04 14.35
N GLY A 435 -35.05 -27.28 14.32
CA GLY A 435 -35.32 -28.23 13.24
C GLY A 435 -34.43 -28.09 11.99
N TYR A 436 -33.58 -27.06 11.91
CA TYR A 436 -32.60 -26.96 10.82
C TYR A 436 -31.65 -28.15 10.83
N HIS A 437 -31.43 -28.75 9.67
CA HIS A 437 -30.44 -29.79 9.48
C HIS A 437 -29.83 -29.72 8.09
N PHE A 438 -28.53 -29.94 8.02
CA PHE A 438 -27.81 -29.98 6.76
C PHE A 438 -28.06 -31.31 6.03
N ALA A 439 -28.42 -31.23 4.74
CA ALA A 439 -28.73 -32.41 3.93
C ALA A 439 -27.49 -33.31 3.76
N GLY A 440 -27.71 -34.63 3.66
CA GLY A 440 -26.63 -35.60 3.45
C GLY A 440 -25.84 -35.98 4.70
N ILE A 441 -26.43 -35.83 5.90
CA ILE A 441 -25.87 -36.29 7.19
C ILE A 441 -26.91 -37.17 7.89
N ALA A 442 -26.48 -38.34 8.37
CA ALA A 442 -27.34 -39.25 9.12
C ALA A 442 -27.89 -38.57 10.40
N PRO A 443 -29.17 -38.80 10.77
CA PRO A 443 -29.80 -38.15 11.94
C PRO A 443 -29.03 -38.28 13.26
N PHE A 444 -28.32 -39.40 13.46
CA PHE A 444 -27.55 -39.70 14.69
C PHE A 444 -26.03 -39.52 14.52
N HIS A 445 -25.57 -38.80 13.50
CA HIS A 445 -24.15 -38.53 13.33
C HIS A 445 -23.61 -37.67 14.51
N PRO A 446 -22.50 -38.05 15.17
CA PRO A 446 -22.05 -37.42 16.43
C PRO A 446 -21.76 -35.92 16.31
N ASN A 447 -21.29 -35.46 15.13
CA ASN A 447 -21.00 -34.05 14.87
C ASN A 447 -22.12 -33.32 14.12
N ARG A 448 -23.35 -33.88 14.03
CA ARG A 448 -24.43 -33.31 13.21
C ARG A 448 -24.75 -31.86 13.58
N THR A 449 -24.78 -31.53 14.87
CA THR A 449 -25.06 -30.18 15.37
C THR A 449 -24.00 -29.18 14.89
N ASP A 450 -22.71 -29.51 15.06
CA ASP A 450 -21.61 -28.64 14.66
C ASP A 450 -21.59 -28.42 13.15
N ILE A 451 -21.78 -29.48 12.37
CA ILE A 451 -21.80 -29.40 10.91
C ILE A 451 -23.00 -28.56 10.44
N SER A 452 -24.16 -28.72 11.07
CA SER A 452 -25.36 -27.92 10.75
C SER A 452 -25.14 -26.45 11.10
N LYS A 453 -24.47 -26.15 12.21
CA LYS A 453 -24.08 -24.79 12.58
C LYS A 453 -23.14 -24.18 11.53
N LEU A 454 -22.11 -24.91 11.08
CA LEU A 454 -21.22 -24.42 10.01
C LEU A 454 -21.96 -24.18 8.69
N ALA A 455 -22.86 -25.08 8.30
CA ALA A 455 -23.61 -24.95 7.06
C ALA A 455 -24.57 -23.76 7.07
N TYR A 456 -25.28 -23.55 8.18
CA TYR A 456 -26.17 -22.40 8.37
C TYR A 456 -25.43 -21.07 8.22
N ASN A 457 -24.19 -21.01 8.74
CA ASN A 457 -23.32 -19.83 8.66
C ASN A 457 -22.50 -19.75 7.36
N LYS A 458 -22.78 -20.62 6.37
CA LYS A 458 -22.07 -20.70 5.08
C LYS A 458 -20.54 -20.91 5.21
N ILE A 459 -20.09 -21.43 6.35
CA ILE A 459 -18.69 -21.84 6.53
C ILE A 459 -18.40 -23.04 5.64
N THR A 460 -19.35 -23.98 5.54
CA THR A 460 -19.31 -25.14 4.64
C THR A 460 -20.54 -25.18 3.74
N ASN A 461 -20.38 -25.69 2.52
CA ASN A 461 -21.43 -25.76 1.49
C ASN A 461 -21.45 -27.10 0.71
N SER A 462 -20.65 -28.08 1.12
CA SER A 462 -20.48 -29.34 0.38
C SER A 462 -21.62 -30.32 0.67
N VAL A 463 -22.30 -30.81 -0.38
CA VAL A 463 -23.35 -31.83 -0.30
C VAL A 463 -22.98 -32.99 -1.26
N PRO A 464 -22.86 -34.25 -0.78
CA PRO A 464 -22.91 -34.68 0.62
C PRO A 464 -21.71 -34.14 1.42
N TYR A 465 -21.86 -33.99 2.75
CA TYR A 465 -20.84 -33.36 3.59
C TYR A 465 -19.52 -34.14 3.64
N ASN A 466 -19.56 -35.47 3.48
CA ASN A 466 -18.40 -36.38 3.51
C ASN A 466 -17.54 -36.22 4.78
N GLY A 467 -18.17 -36.32 5.96
CA GLY A 467 -17.54 -36.01 7.26
C GLY A 467 -16.28 -36.81 7.60
N ASN A 468 -16.16 -38.04 7.11
CA ASN A 468 -15.01 -38.91 7.34
C ASN A 468 -13.80 -38.58 6.45
N ASN A 469 -13.98 -37.76 5.41
CA ASN A 469 -12.86 -37.39 4.54
C ASN A 469 -11.93 -36.44 5.29
N THR A 470 -10.62 -36.61 5.06
CA THR A 470 -9.59 -35.73 5.60
C THR A 470 -9.59 -34.37 4.90
N VAL A 471 -9.34 -33.30 5.65
CA VAL A 471 -9.22 -31.93 5.15
C VAL A 471 -7.79 -31.67 4.69
N ASP A 472 -7.63 -31.03 3.54
CA ASP A 472 -6.32 -30.52 3.08
C ASP A 472 -6.11 -29.06 3.50
N ARG A 473 -4.88 -28.55 3.34
CA ARG A 473 -4.50 -27.18 3.72
C ARG A 473 -5.30 -26.11 2.99
N GLY A 474 -5.65 -26.33 1.72
CA GLY A 474 -6.44 -25.40 0.92
C GLY A 474 -7.87 -25.27 1.42
N GLN A 475 -8.53 -26.41 1.63
CA GLN A 475 -9.87 -26.48 2.20
C GLN A 475 -9.93 -25.86 3.60
N TYR A 476 -8.95 -26.14 4.46
CA TYR A 476 -8.91 -25.58 5.79
C TYR A 476 -8.78 -24.05 5.79
N ALA A 477 -7.96 -23.49 4.89
CA ALA A 477 -7.82 -22.04 4.74
C ALA A 477 -9.16 -21.38 4.39
N LEU A 478 -9.98 -22.00 3.53
CA LEU A 478 -11.32 -21.49 3.20
C LEU A 478 -12.24 -21.47 4.44
N PHE A 479 -12.26 -22.56 5.22
CA PHE A 479 -13.10 -22.62 6.42
C PHE A 479 -12.66 -21.61 7.50
N LEU A 480 -11.35 -21.46 7.67
CA LEU A 480 -10.79 -20.54 8.65
C LEU A 480 -11.01 -19.08 8.23
N GLU A 481 -10.78 -18.72 6.97
CA GLU A 481 -11.03 -17.36 6.44
C GLU A 481 -12.48 -16.94 6.69
N ARG A 482 -13.46 -17.79 6.35
CA ARG A 482 -14.89 -17.50 6.56
C ARG A 482 -15.21 -17.29 8.05
N SER A 483 -14.58 -18.07 8.93
CA SER A 483 -14.80 -17.98 10.38
C SER A 483 -14.20 -16.70 10.97
N VAL A 484 -12.97 -16.37 10.56
CA VAL A 484 -12.28 -15.14 10.99
C VAL A 484 -13.01 -13.90 10.48
N LYS A 485 -13.43 -13.87 9.20
CA LYS A 485 -14.24 -12.76 8.66
C LYS A 485 -15.52 -12.52 9.44
N MET A 486 -16.21 -13.58 9.84
CA MET A 486 -17.44 -13.45 10.63
C MET A 486 -17.15 -12.89 12.03
N LYS A 487 -16.00 -13.23 12.62
CA LYS A 487 -15.56 -12.68 13.92
C LYS A 487 -15.25 -11.19 13.80
N GLU A 488 -14.50 -10.81 12.78
CA GLU A 488 -14.14 -9.41 12.51
C GLU A 488 -15.36 -8.54 12.21
N ALA A 489 -16.41 -9.09 11.59
CA ALA A 489 -17.63 -8.34 11.31
C ALA A 489 -18.54 -8.12 12.54
N LYS A 490 -18.29 -8.81 13.67
CA LYS A 490 -19.06 -8.66 14.91
C LYS A 490 -18.40 -7.74 15.93
N ASN A 491 -17.09 -7.53 15.80
CA ASN A 491 -16.31 -6.60 16.62
C ASN A 491 -16.38 -5.21 15.99
#